data_AF-A0A9Q1HIR3-F1
#
_entry.id   AF-A0A9Q1HIR3-F1
#
_cell.length_a   1.000
_cell.length_b   1.000
_cell.length_c   1.000
_cell.angle_alpha   90.00
_cell.angle_beta   90.00
_cell.angle_gamma   90.00
#
_symmetry.space_group_name_H-M   'P 1'
#
loop_
_entity.id
_entity.type
_entity.pdbx_description
1 polymer ?
#
loop_
_entity_poly.entity_id
_entity_poly.type
_entity_poly.pdbx_seq_one_letter_code
_entity_poly.pdbx_strand_id
1 'polypeptide(L)'
;MFLPAFPTFKCDNMICGGDFNFVFNLDLDKEGGARRTNFNARKDCFTLMEKYDLIDIWRDRNPFTWHSNISEIHCRLDSFIVSRHLSFKVKDAFFQPTFHTDHCMVVL
;
A
#
# COMPACT_ATOMS: atom_id res chain seq x y z
N MET A 1 -16.98 -25.87 23.67
CA MET A 1 -15.55 -25.73 23.34
C MET A 1 -15.30 -24.25 23.09
N PHE A 2 -14.79 -23.52 24.07
CA PHE A 2 -14.43 -22.11 23.90
C PHE A 2 -13.00 -22.07 23.33
N LEU A 3 -12.83 -21.55 22.12
CA LEU A 3 -11.50 -21.20 21.65
C LEU A 3 -10.96 -20.10 22.57
N PRO A 4 -9.73 -20.21 23.11
CA PRO A 4 -9.15 -19.13 23.88
C PRO A 4 -9.13 -17.87 23.00
N ALA A 5 -9.59 -16.75 23.56
CA ALA A 5 -9.48 -15.46 22.90
C ALA A 5 -8.01 -15.24 22.54
N PHE A 6 -7.73 -15.07 21.25
CA PHE A 6 -6.41 -14.68 20.79
C PHE A 6 -6.01 -13.42 21.57
N PRO A 7 -4.78 -13.35 22.12
CA PRO A 7 -4.33 -12.16 22.82
C PRO A 7 -4.52 -10.96 21.90
N THR A 8 -5.27 -9.97 22.35
CA THR A 8 -5.46 -8.72 21.64
C THR A 8 -4.11 -8.02 21.60
N PHE A 9 -3.48 -8.04 20.43
CA PHE A 9 -2.27 -7.25 20.19
C PHE A 9 -2.67 -5.77 20.22
N LYS A 10 -2.29 -5.07 21.29
CA LYS A 10 -2.44 -3.62 21.40
C LYS A 10 -1.14 -2.97 20.96
N CYS A 11 -1.13 -2.45 19.73
CA CYS A 11 -0.03 -1.66 19.21
C CYS A 11 -0.57 -0.30 18.78
N ASP A 12 -0.13 0.73 19.47
CA ASP A 12 -0.56 2.11 19.20
C ASP A 12 0.25 2.73 18.05
N ASN A 13 1.32 2.09 17.56
CA ASN A 13 2.19 2.63 16.51
C ASN A 13 2.39 1.60 15.39
N MET A 14 1.59 1.68 14.34
CA MET A 14 1.65 0.73 13.24
C MET A 14 2.22 1.37 11.97
N ILE A 15 3.16 0.68 11.35
CA ILE A 15 3.69 0.95 10.02
C ILE A 15 3.67 -0.39 9.28
N CYS A 16 2.88 -0.46 8.22
CA CYS A 16 2.76 -1.62 7.35
C CYS A 16 3.24 -1.22 5.96
N GLY A 17 4.39 -1.77 5.54
CA GLY A 17 4.97 -1.55 4.23
C GLY A 17 5.09 -2.84 3.43
N GLY A 18 4.87 -2.78 2.12
CA GLY A 18 5.12 -3.90 1.22
C GLY A 18 4.32 -3.84 -0.07
N ASP A 19 4.45 -4.90 -0.87
CA ASP A 19 3.63 -5.17 -2.05
C ASP A 19 2.26 -5.73 -1.62
N PHE A 20 1.22 -4.93 -1.79
CA PHE A 20 -0.16 -5.30 -1.48
C PHE A 20 -0.85 -6.02 -2.65
N ASN A 21 -0.27 -5.95 -3.85
CA ASN A 21 -0.80 -6.55 -5.08
C ASN A 21 -2.23 -6.08 -5.42
N PHE A 22 -2.58 -4.86 -5.01
CA PHE A 22 -3.78 -4.13 -5.42
C PHE A 22 -3.48 -2.63 -5.47
N VAL A 23 -4.29 -1.89 -6.23
CA VAL A 23 -4.25 -0.43 -6.27
C VAL A 23 -5.34 0.20 -5.40
N PHE A 24 -5.04 1.30 -4.69
CA PHE A 24 -6.02 2.01 -3.85
C PHE A 24 -7.03 2.76 -4.71
N ASN A 25 -6.56 3.52 -5.69
CA ASN A 25 -7.37 4.29 -6.62
C ASN A 25 -7.08 3.88 -8.07
N LEU A 26 -8.04 3.26 -8.75
CA LEU A 26 -7.88 2.80 -10.13
C LEU A 26 -7.57 3.92 -11.14
N ASP A 27 -7.92 5.17 -10.83
CA ASP A 27 -7.73 6.31 -11.72
C ASP A 27 -6.39 7.00 -11.52
N LEU A 28 -5.73 6.79 -10.37
CA LEU A 28 -4.44 7.42 -10.03
C LEU A 28 -3.30 6.42 -10.00
N ASP A 29 -3.58 5.19 -9.57
CA ASP A 29 -2.57 4.18 -9.23
C ASP A 29 -2.46 3.10 -10.31
N LYS A 30 -3.18 3.22 -11.43
CA LYS A 30 -3.11 2.27 -12.54
C LYS A 30 -3.18 2.96 -13.89
N GLU A 31 -2.26 2.57 -14.76
CA GLU A 31 -2.26 2.93 -16.17
C GLU A 31 -2.07 1.67 -17.04
N GLY A 32 -2.76 1.61 -18.17
CA GLY A 32 -2.74 0.46 -19.08
C GLY A 32 -3.51 -0.77 -18.60
N GLY A 33 -3.73 -1.70 -19.54
CA GLY A 33 -4.46 -2.94 -19.31
C GLY A 33 -5.93 -2.75 -18.90
N ALA A 34 -6.52 -3.81 -18.32
CA ALA A 34 -7.90 -3.76 -17.84
C ALA A 34 -8.03 -2.93 -16.55
N ARG A 35 -9.04 -2.05 -16.49
CA ARG A 35 -9.37 -1.23 -15.30
C ARG A 35 -9.98 -2.08 -14.18
N ARG A 36 -9.13 -2.91 -13.54
CA ARG A 36 -9.48 -3.81 -12.44
C ARG A 36 -8.35 -3.91 -11.42
N THR A 37 -8.71 -4.29 -10.20
CA THR A 37 -7.80 -4.54 -9.06
C THR A 37 -8.32 -5.73 -8.25
N ASN A 38 -7.52 -6.26 -7.33
CA ASN A 38 -7.99 -7.26 -6.37
C ASN A 38 -8.95 -6.60 -5.36
N PHE A 39 -10.25 -6.62 -5.68
CA PHE A 39 -11.27 -5.92 -4.91
C PHE A 39 -11.38 -6.41 -3.46
N ASN A 40 -11.26 -7.72 -3.24
CA ASN A 40 -11.40 -8.31 -1.91
C ASN A 40 -10.23 -7.90 -1.01
N ALA A 41 -8.98 -8.05 -1.49
CA ALA A 41 -7.80 -7.63 -0.74
C ALA A 41 -7.83 -6.12 -0.42
N ARG A 42 -8.23 -5.29 -1.39
CA ARG A 42 -8.40 -3.85 -1.19
C ARG A 42 -9.47 -3.53 -0.13
N LYS A 43 -10.62 -4.21 -0.19
CA LYS A 43 -11.71 -4.02 0.78
C LYS A 43 -11.26 -4.41 2.19
N ASP A 44 -10.57 -5.54 2.33
CA ASP A 44 -10.07 -6.01 3.63
C ASP A 44 -9.02 -5.03 4.18
N CYS A 45 -8.15 -4.50 3.31
CA CYS A 45 -7.20 -3.46 3.67
C CYS A 45 -7.90 -2.18 4.14
N PHE A 46 -8.90 -1.67 3.42
CA PHE A 46 -9.66 -0.50 3.87
C PHE A 46 -10.37 -0.73 5.21
N THR A 47 -10.90 -1.93 5.44
CA THR A 47 -11.50 -2.31 6.73
C THR A 47 -10.44 -2.27 7.85
N LEU A 48 -9.22 -2.74 7.57
CA LEU A 48 -8.09 -2.66 8.50
C LEU A 48 -7.70 -1.20 8.78
N MET A 49 -7.59 -0.37 7.74
CA MET A 49 -7.24 1.03 7.84
C MET A 49 -8.26 1.80 8.68
N GLU A 50 -9.54 1.59 8.45
CA GLU A 50 -10.61 2.21 9.24
C GLU A 50 -10.56 1.77 10.71
N LYS A 51 -10.40 0.46 10.95
CA LYS A 51 -10.38 -0.12 12.30
C LYS A 51 -9.22 0.41 13.15
N TYR A 52 -8.06 0.65 12.56
CA TYR A 52 -6.83 1.02 13.27
C TYR A 52 -6.38 2.48 13.01
N ASP A 53 -7.26 3.31 12.44
CA ASP A 53 -7.00 4.70 12.02
C ASP A 53 -5.67 4.85 11.26
N LEU A 54 -5.54 4.07 10.19
CA LEU A 54 -4.39 4.09 9.31
C LEU A 54 -4.65 4.92 8.06
N ILE A 55 -3.57 5.47 7.52
CA ILE A 55 -3.58 6.20 6.26
C ILE A 55 -2.50 5.65 5.35
N ASP A 56 -2.78 5.65 4.04
CA ASP A 56 -1.73 5.61 3.04
C ASP A 56 -0.95 6.93 3.14
N ILE A 57 0.36 6.84 3.39
CA ILE A 57 1.20 8.02 3.61
C ILE A 57 1.58 8.74 2.31
N TRP A 58 1.25 8.14 1.17
CA TRP A 58 1.65 8.62 -0.13
C TRP A 58 1.20 10.07 -0.41
N ARG A 59 2.11 10.87 -0.98
CA ARG A 59 1.92 12.30 -1.31
C ARG A 59 2.23 12.55 -2.79
N ASP A 60 1.23 12.53 -3.66
CA ASP A 60 1.14 13.09 -5.03
C ASP A 60 2.35 13.04 -6.00
N ARG A 61 3.47 12.36 -5.71
CA ARG A 61 4.70 12.47 -6.51
C ARG A 61 5.26 11.12 -6.90
N ASN A 62 4.88 10.70 -8.11
CA ASN A 62 5.26 9.49 -8.84
C ASN A 62 4.28 8.34 -8.58
N PRO A 63 3.32 8.02 -9.47
CA PRO A 63 2.19 7.18 -9.08
C PRO A 63 2.48 5.68 -9.09
N PHE A 64 3.55 5.17 -9.71
CA PHE A 64 3.70 3.73 -9.97
C PHE A 64 4.96 3.14 -9.34
N THR A 65 4.80 1.97 -8.73
CA THR A 65 5.89 1.20 -8.15
C THR A 65 6.17 -0.05 -8.95
N TRP A 66 5.22 -0.57 -9.71
CA TRP A 66 5.37 -1.75 -10.55
C TRP A 66 5.12 -1.43 -12.02
N HIS A 67 5.90 -2.04 -12.91
CA HIS A 67 5.69 -1.93 -14.35
C HIS A 67 5.92 -3.23 -15.11
N SER A 68 5.06 -3.54 -16.08
CA SER A 68 5.27 -4.64 -17.02
C SER A 68 5.56 -4.09 -18.41
N ASN A 69 6.81 -4.27 -18.86
CA ASN A 69 7.22 -3.85 -20.21
C ASN A 69 6.54 -4.65 -21.34
N ILE A 70 6.08 -5.87 -21.05
CA ILE A 70 5.43 -6.74 -22.04
C ILE A 70 3.98 -6.29 -22.28
N SER A 71 3.29 -5.89 -21.22
CA SER A 71 1.88 -5.55 -21.28
C SER A 71 1.61 -4.05 -21.26
N GLU A 72 2.66 -3.23 -21.15
CA GLU A 72 2.60 -1.76 -21.03
C GLU A 72 1.64 -1.33 -19.91
N ILE A 73 1.77 -1.97 -18.74
CA ILE A 73 0.95 -1.70 -17.56
C ILE A 73 1.83 -1.11 -16.48
N HIS A 74 1.34 -0.05 -15.84
CA HIS A 74 1.96 0.57 -14.67
C HIS A 74 0.96 0.56 -13.50
N CYS A 75 1.42 0.15 -12.32
CA CYS A 75 0.58 0.08 -11.12
C CYS A 75 1.34 0.59 -9.88
N ARG A 76 0.61 1.15 -8.90
CA ARG A 76 1.08 1.32 -7.52
C ARG A 76 0.68 0.10 -6.71
N LEU A 77 1.60 -0.83 -6.50
CA LEU A 77 1.35 -2.04 -5.72
C LEU A 77 2.03 -1.99 -4.35
N ASP A 78 3.09 -1.20 -4.25
CA ASP A 78 3.89 -1.06 -3.04
C ASP A 78 3.50 0.23 -2.32
N SER A 79 3.26 0.15 -1.02
CA SER A 79 2.84 1.32 -0.23
C SER A 79 3.22 1.18 1.24
N PHE A 80 3.19 2.31 1.95
CA PHE A 80 3.23 2.33 3.41
C PHE A 80 1.90 2.83 3.95
N ILE A 81 1.25 1.99 4.73
CA ILE A 81 0.08 2.34 5.51
C ILE A 81 0.55 2.56 6.95
N VAL A 82 0.32 3.76 7.49
CA VAL A 82 0.81 4.17 8.80
C VAL A 82 -0.33 4.64 9.68
N SER A 83 -0.20 4.49 11.00
CA SER A 83 -1.14 5.13 11.91
C SER A 83 -1.18 6.63 11.68
N ARG A 84 -2.39 7.21 11.62
CA ARG A 84 -2.59 8.62 11.25
C ARG A 84 -1.81 9.58 12.14
N HIS A 85 -1.73 9.32 13.43
CA HIS A 85 -0.95 10.13 14.37
C HIS A 85 0.58 10.01 14.18
N LEU A 86 1.08 9.11 13.34
CA LEU A 86 2.50 9.06 12.97
C LEU A 86 2.79 9.86 11.68
N SER A 87 1.77 10.28 10.94
CA SER A 87 1.92 10.95 9.65
C SER A 87 2.77 12.22 9.71
N PHE A 88 2.69 12.98 10.80
CA PHE A 88 3.49 14.20 10.99
C PHE A 88 4.98 13.91 11.27
N LYS A 89 5.33 12.66 11.63
CA LYS A 89 6.72 12.23 11.85
C LYS A 89 7.39 11.73 10.58
N VAL A 90 6.60 11.43 9.54
CA VAL A 90 7.13 11.02 8.24
C VAL A 90 7.69 12.26 7.55
N LYS A 91 9.01 12.26 7.35
CA LYS A 91 9.75 13.39 6.78
C LYS A 91 9.72 13.38 5.26
N ASP A 92 9.82 12.20 4.67
CA ASP A 92 9.84 12.01 3.23
C ASP A 92 9.21 10.66 2.89
N ALA A 93 8.75 10.52 1.65
CA ALA A 93 8.33 9.25 1.09
C ALA A 93 8.59 9.29 -0.41
N PHE A 94 9.44 8.41 -0.92
CA PHE A 94 9.84 8.45 -2.33
C PHE A 94 10.09 7.06 -2.90
N PHE A 95 10.15 7.01 -4.24
CA PHE A 95 10.40 5.80 -5.00
C PHE A 95 11.78 5.83 -5.64
N GLN A 96 12.47 4.70 -5.56
CA GLN A 96 13.77 4.50 -6.18
C GLN A 96 13.71 3.30 -7.15
N PRO A 97 13.87 3.52 -8.46
CA PRO A 97 13.99 2.43 -9.43
C PRO A 97 15.17 1.52 -9.07
N THR A 98 15.02 0.23 -9.30
CA THR A 98 16.09 -0.75 -9.07
C THR A 98 16.30 -1.61 -10.31
N PHE A 99 17.52 -2.13 -10.50
CA PHE A 99 17.93 -2.74 -11.78
C PHE A 99 17.48 -4.20 -11.97
N HIS A 100 16.98 -4.86 -10.91
CA HIS A 100 16.75 -6.32 -10.90
C HIS A 100 15.31 -6.75 -10.59
N THR A 101 14.35 -5.82 -10.65
CA THR A 101 12.93 -6.11 -10.47
C THR A 101 12.10 -5.15 -11.30
N ASP A 102 10.89 -5.59 -11.62
CA ASP A 102 9.78 -4.79 -12.14
C ASP A 102 9.15 -3.86 -11.09
N HIS A 103 9.65 -3.89 -9.85
CA HIS A 103 9.26 -2.98 -8.76
C HIS A 103 10.31 -1.88 -8.48
N CYS A 104 9.83 -0.73 -8.04
CA CYS A 104 10.60 0.33 -7.43
C CYS A 104 10.61 0.13 -5.91
N MET A 105 11.73 0.44 -5.28
CA MET A 105 11.81 0.50 -3.82
C MET A 105 11.01 1.69 -3.30
N VAL A 106 10.18 1.46 -2.29
CA VAL A 106 9.51 2.53 -1.54
C VAL A 106 10.30 2.84 -0.28
N VAL A 107 10.64 4.10 -0.08
CA VAL A 107 11.36 4.59 1.11
C VAL A 107 10.43 5.51 1.90
N LEU A 108 10.43 5.38 3.24
CA LEU A 108 9.63 6.13 4.21
C LEU A 108 10.51 6.71 5.33
#